data_AF-A0A380EIQ3-F1
#
_entry.id   AF-A0A380EIQ3-F1
#
_cell.length_a   1.000
_cell.length_b   1.000
_cell.length_c   1.000
_cell.angle_alpha   90.00
_cell.angle_beta   90.00
_cell.angle_gamma   90.00
#
_symmetry.space_group_name_H-M   'P 1'
#
loop_
_entity.id
_entity.type
_entity.pdbx_description
1 polymer ?
#
loop_
_entity_poly.entity_id
_entity_poly.type
_entity_poly.pdbx_seq_one_letter_code
_entity_poly.pdbx_strand_id
1 'polypeptide(L)'
;MNLFTKFTTGSNEAVDSIIDLRLPRILIALMVGAMLAVSGALLQAALQNPLAEANIIGVSSGALIMRALCMLFIPQLYFYLPLLSFIGGLIPFLIIILLHSKFRFNAVSMILVGVALFVLLNGVLEILTQTL
;
A
#
# COMPACT_ATOMS: atom_id res chain seq x y z
N MET A 1 -7.47 -6.64 30.85
CA MET A 1 -7.97 -7.99 31.19
C MET A 1 -8.44 -8.64 29.88
N ASN A 2 -7.90 -9.82 29.53
CA ASN A 2 -8.16 -10.66 28.35
C ASN A 2 -7.39 -10.41 27.02
N LEU A 3 -6.13 -10.88 27.03
CA LEU A 3 -5.49 -11.79 26.04
C LEU A 3 -5.55 -13.16 26.77
N PHE A 4 -6.57 -14.02 26.58
CA PHE A 4 -7.08 -15.06 27.53
C PHE A 4 -6.07 -15.58 28.60
N THR A 5 -5.85 -14.77 29.65
CA THR A 5 -4.85 -14.92 30.74
C THR A 5 -3.34 -14.99 30.35
N LYS A 6 -2.85 -14.21 29.39
CA LYS A 6 -1.44 -14.06 28.95
C LYS A 6 -0.64 -15.33 28.55
N PHE A 7 -1.07 -16.59 28.65
CA PHE A 7 -2.31 -17.24 28.21
C PHE A 7 -2.84 -18.33 29.20
N THR A 8 -2.26 -18.53 30.42
CA THR A 8 -2.85 -19.31 31.54
C THR A 8 -2.12 -19.22 32.89
N THR A 9 -0.78 -19.09 32.98
CA THR A 9 0.01 -18.66 34.17
C THR A 9 1.49 -18.79 33.80
N GLY A 10 2.26 -17.72 33.96
CA GLY A 10 3.69 -17.68 33.67
C GLY A 10 4.18 -16.24 33.61
N SER A 11 4.38 -15.64 34.79
CA SER A 11 4.84 -14.27 35.01
C SER A 11 6.28 -14.07 34.51
N ASN A 12 6.48 -13.86 33.21
CA ASN A 12 7.76 -13.48 32.61
C ASN A 12 7.55 -12.28 31.68
N GLU A 13 8.15 -11.14 32.02
CA GLU A 13 7.99 -9.86 31.30
C GLU A 13 8.37 -9.95 29.80
N ALA A 14 9.26 -10.90 29.46
CA ALA A 14 9.66 -11.16 28.09
C ALA A 14 8.54 -11.76 27.22
N VAL A 15 7.66 -12.60 27.77
CA VAL A 15 6.56 -13.25 27.02
C VAL A 15 5.47 -12.24 26.69
N ASP A 16 5.23 -11.31 27.60
CA ASP A 16 4.23 -10.26 27.44
C ASP A 16 4.56 -9.30 26.31
N SER A 17 5.83 -8.89 26.24
CA SER A 17 6.32 -7.99 25.18
C SER A 17 6.23 -8.65 23.79
N ILE A 18 6.44 -9.97 23.70
CA ILE A 18 6.29 -10.73 22.45
C ILE A 18 4.82 -10.71 22.00
N ILE A 19 3.89 -10.96 22.90
CA ILE A 19 2.47 -11.06 22.56
C ILE A 19 1.90 -9.67 22.20
N ASP A 20 2.24 -8.63 22.96
CA ASP A 20 1.71 -7.29 22.74
C ASP A 20 2.25 -6.61 21.47
N LEU A 21 3.49 -6.91 21.04
CA LEU A 21 4.09 -6.32 19.83
C LEU A 21 4.09 -7.23 18.60
N ARG A 22 4.39 -8.53 18.74
CA ARG A 22 4.63 -9.42 17.58
C ARG A 22 3.34 -10.03 17.04
N LEU A 23 2.43 -10.45 17.91
CA LEU A 23 1.16 -11.05 17.51
C LEU A 23 0.33 -10.15 16.59
N PRO A 24 0.09 -8.85 16.91
CA PRO A 24 -0.64 -7.97 16.00
C PRO A 24 0.10 -7.78 14.67
N ARG A 25 1.43 -7.71 14.69
CA ARG A 25 2.24 -7.55 13.48
C ARG A 25 2.17 -8.78 12.55
N ILE A 26 2.15 -9.99 13.10
CA ILE A 26 2.00 -11.24 12.34
C ILE A 26 0.62 -11.31 11.69
N LEU A 27 -0.44 -10.96 12.42
CA LEU A 27 -1.80 -10.92 11.90
C LEU A 27 -1.93 -9.93 10.72
N ILE A 28 -1.41 -8.72 10.88
CA ILE A 28 -1.41 -7.72 9.81
C ILE A 28 -0.60 -8.22 8.61
N ALA A 29 0.58 -8.79 8.82
CA ALA A 29 1.41 -9.31 7.73
C ALA A 29 0.71 -10.44 6.94
N LEU A 30 0.02 -11.35 7.63
CA LEU A 30 -0.73 -12.43 7.00
C LEU A 30 -1.91 -11.89 6.17
N MET A 31 -2.67 -10.93 6.73
CA MET A 31 -3.78 -10.30 6.02
C MET A 31 -3.31 -9.51 4.79
N VAL A 32 -2.28 -8.68 4.95
CA VAL A 32 -1.69 -7.89 3.85
C VAL A 32 -1.13 -8.82 2.77
N GLY A 33 -0.43 -9.90 3.14
CA GLY A 33 0.08 -10.90 2.20
C GLY A 33 -1.03 -11.56 1.38
N ALA A 34 -2.13 -11.97 2.03
CA ALA A 34 -3.29 -12.54 1.35
C ALA A 34 -3.94 -11.54 0.37
N MET A 35 -4.09 -10.28 0.79
CA MET A 35 -4.65 -9.22 -0.08
C MET A 35 -3.77 -8.93 -1.29
N LEU A 36 -2.45 -8.86 -1.11
CA LEU A 36 -1.50 -8.66 -2.20
C LEU A 36 -1.50 -9.83 -3.18
N ALA A 37 -1.59 -11.07 -2.69
CA ALA A 37 -1.68 -12.25 -3.54
C ALA A 37 -2.94 -12.23 -4.42
N VAL A 38 -4.10 -11.93 -3.83
CA VAL A 38 -5.38 -11.81 -4.57
C VAL A 38 -5.32 -10.66 -5.57
N SER A 39 -4.81 -9.48 -5.18
CA SER A 39 -4.66 -8.33 -6.08
C SER A 39 -3.72 -8.63 -7.24
N GLY A 40 -2.61 -9.34 -7.01
CA GLY A 40 -1.68 -9.76 -8.05
C GLY A 40 -2.31 -10.70 -9.05
N ALA A 41 -3.01 -11.74 -8.57
CA ALA A 41 -3.72 -12.70 -9.42
C ALA A 41 -4.81 -12.03 -10.28
N LEU A 42 -5.59 -11.11 -9.68
CA LEU A 42 -6.60 -10.34 -10.39
C LEU A 42 -5.99 -9.45 -11.48
N LEU A 43 -4.88 -8.77 -11.18
CA LEU A 43 -4.23 -7.90 -12.16
C LEU A 43 -3.60 -8.71 -13.31
N GLN A 44 -2.94 -9.83 -13.00
CA GLN A 44 -2.39 -10.73 -14.01
C GLN A 44 -3.49 -11.27 -14.93
N ALA A 45 -4.66 -11.62 -14.39
CA ALA A 45 -5.82 -12.04 -15.17
C ALA A 45 -6.39 -10.90 -16.05
N ALA A 46 -6.50 -9.68 -15.50
CA ALA A 46 -7.03 -8.52 -16.22
C ALA A 46 -6.11 -8.08 -17.37
N LEU A 47 -4.79 -8.12 -17.16
CA LEU A 47 -3.78 -7.74 -18.15
C LEU A 47 -3.42 -8.89 -19.09
N GLN A 48 -3.90 -10.11 -18.82
CA GLN A 48 -3.50 -11.34 -19.51
C GLN A 48 -1.98 -11.48 -19.62
N ASN A 49 -1.26 -11.04 -18.58
CA ASN A 49 0.19 -11.01 -18.55
C ASN A 49 0.69 -11.55 -17.20
N PRO A 50 1.28 -12.75 -17.16
CA PRO A 50 1.77 -13.37 -15.92
C PRO A 50 2.97 -12.63 -15.30
N LEU A 51 3.62 -11.72 -16.05
CA LEU A 51 4.71 -10.88 -15.55
C LEU A 51 4.21 -9.55 -14.94
N ALA A 52 2.90 -9.28 -14.98
CA ALA A 52 2.37 -8.05 -14.41
C ALA A 52 2.36 -8.11 -12.88
N GLU A 53 2.95 -7.09 -12.26
CA GLU A 53 2.98 -6.90 -10.82
C GLU A 53 1.97 -5.81 -10.41
N ALA A 54 1.25 -6.02 -9.31
CA ALA A 54 0.25 -5.09 -8.77
C ALA A 54 0.82 -3.68 -8.52
N ASN A 55 2.13 -3.58 -8.24
CA ASN A 55 2.79 -2.31 -7.94
C ASN A 55 2.97 -1.40 -9.17
N ILE A 56 2.87 -1.93 -10.39
CA ILE A 56 3.14 -1.20 -11.64
C ILE A 56 2.16 -0.04 -11.88
N ILE A 57 0.99 -0.05 -11.25
CA ILE A 57 -0.07 0.97 -11.42
C ILE A 57 0.26 2.27 -10.67
N GLY A 58 1.29 2.28 -9.80
CA GLY A 58 1.70 3.48 -9.05
C GLY A 58 0.85 3.78 -7.81
N VAL A 59 -0.06 2.86 -7.42
CA VAL A 59 -0.90 2.96 -6.21
C VAL A 59 -0.05 3.14 -4.94
N SER A 60 1.02 2.35 -4.80
CA SER A 60 1.94 2.44 -3.67
C SER A 60 2.65 3.80 -3.62
N SER A 61 3.14 4.28 -4.77
CA SER A 61 3.82 5.58 -4.87
C SER A 61 2.86 6.73 -4.51
N GLY A 62 1.60 6.68 -4.95
CA GLY A 62 0.57 7.66 -4.58
C GLY A 62 0.29 7.69 -3.06
N ALA A 63 0.23 6.51 -2.43
CA ALA A 63 0.07 6.42 -0.98
C ALA A 63 1.27 7.01 -0.22
N LEU A 64 2.49 6.76 -0.70
CA LEU A 64 3.72 7.30 -0.11
C LEU A 64 3.83 8.82 -0.28
N ILE A 65 3.43 9.37 -1.43
CA ILE A 65 3.37 10.82 -1.65
C ILE A 65 2.40 11.46 -0.66
N MET A 66 1.19 10.91 -0.52
CA MET A 66 0.20 11.44 0.40
C MET A 66 0.69 11.38 1.85
N ARG A 67 1.35 10.28 2.24
CA ARG A 67 2.01 10.17 3.55
C ARG A 67 3.05 11.27 3.75
N ALA A 68 3.94 11.50 2.78
CA ALA A 68 4.97 12.54 2.86
C ALA A 68 4.35 13.94 2.97
N LEU A 69 3.31 14.24 2.18
CA LEU A 69 2.56 15.50 2.26
C LEU A 69 1.90 15.69 3.63
N CYS A 70 1.29 14.64 4.19
CA CYS A 70 0.70 14.71 5.54
C CYS A 70 1.74 15.02 6.60
N MET A 71 2.92 14.39 6.52
CA MET A 71 4.02 14.66 7.45
C MET A 71 4.56 16.09 7.33
N LEU A 72 4.61 16.64 6.11
CA LEU A 72 5.10 17.99 5.86
C LEU A 72 4.12 19.08 6.33
N PHE A 73 2.83 18.94 6.04
CA PHE A 73 1.84 19.99 6.30
C PHE A 73 1.08 19.82 7.62
N ILE A 74 0.75 18.60 8.03
CA ILE A 74 -0.13 18.33 9.18
C ILE A 74 0.34 17.09 9.97
N PRO A 75 1.52 17.14 10.63
CA PRO A 75 2.07 16.00 11.36
C PRO A 75 1.21 15.52 12.54
N GLN A 76 0.28 16.36 13.00
CA GLN A 76 -0.64 16.08 14.11
C GLN A 76 -1.65 14.97 13.78
N LEU A 77 -1.91 14.69 12.50
CA LEU A 77 -2.85 13.67 12.03
C LEU A 77 -2.24 12.26 11.94
N TYR A 78 -1.17 11.97 12.70
CA TYR A 78 -0.45 10.69 12.62
C TYR A 78 -1.36 9.46 12.80
N PHE A 79 -2.42 9.58 13.61
CA PHE A 79 -3.38 8.51 13.83
C PHE A 79 -4.19 8.17 12.55
N TYR A 80 -4.46 9.16 11.70
CA TYR A 80 -5.21 9.00 10.45
C TYR A 80 -4.33 8.76 9.22
N LEU A 81 -3.00 8.67 9.40
CA LEU A 81 -2.05 8.42 8.32
C LEU A 81 -2.41 7.22 7.43
N PRO A 82 -2.84 6.05 7.95
CA PRO A 82 -3.21 4.92 7.11
C PRO A 82 -4.38 5.23 6.18
N LEU A 83 -5.39 5.98 6.69
CA LEU A 83 -6.58 6.34 5.92
C LEU A 83 -6.25 7.38 4.85
N LEU A 84 -5.46 8.40 5.19
CA LEU A 84 -5.02 9.40 4.21
C LEU A 84 -4.12 8.78 3.14
N SER A 85 -3.18 7.91 3.53
CA SER A 85 -2.32 7.19 2.59
C SER A 85 -3.14 6.32 1.63
N PHE A 86 -4.19 5.66 2.12
CA PHE A 86 -5.11 4.89 1.27
C PHE A 86 -5.79 5.78 0.22
N ILE A 87 -6.28 6.96 0.60
CA ILE A 87 -6.86 7.93 -0.35
C ILE A 87 -5.82 8.37 -1.39
N GLY A 88 -4.57 8.59 -0.97
CA GLY A 88 -3.46 8.90 -1.88
C GLY A 88 -3.21 7.81 -2.93
N GLY A 89 -3.33 6.54 -2.54
CA GLY A 89 -3.19 5.41 -3.45
C GLY A 89 -4.35 5.23 -4.44
N LEU A 90 -5.55 5.71 -4.11
CA LEU A 90 -6.71 5.67 -5.02
C LEU A 90 -6.56 6.63 -6.20
N ILE A 91 -5.80 7.71 -6.06
CA ILE A 91 -5.64 8.75 -7.10
C ILE A 91 -4.99 8.17 -8.38
N PRO A 92 -3.82 7.50 -8.35
CA PRO A 92 -3.24 6.85 -9.52
C PRO A 92 -4.16 5.83 -10.18
N PHE A 93 -4.89 5.06 -9.36
CA PHE A 93 -5.84 4.06 -9.84
C PHE A 93 -7.00 4.70 -10.63
N LEU A 94 -7.59 5.77 -10.10
CA LEU A 94 -8.63 6.55 -10.79
C LEU A 94 -8.13 7.14 -12.10
N ILE A 95 -6.90 7.68 -12.12
CA ILE A 95 -6.29 8.23 -13.33
C ILE A 95 -6.23 7.17 -14.43
N ILE A 96 -5.75 5.95 -14.10
CA ILE A 96 -5.63 4.87 -15.07
C ILE A 96 -6.99 4.40 -15.58
N ILE A 97 -7.99 4.27 -14.71
CA ILE A 97 -9.36 3.89 -15.14
C ILE A 97 -9.96 4.94 -16.07
N LEU A 98 -9.80 6.22 -15.76
CA LEU A 98 -10.31 7.32 -16.59
C LEU A 98 -9.63 7.35 -17.96
N LEU A 99 -8.32 7.15 -17.99
CA LEU A 99 -7.55 7.04 -19.25
C LEU A 99 -7.99 5.82 -20.06
N HIS A 100 -8.15 4.66 -19.41
CA HIS A 100 -8.60 3.44 -20.07
C HIS A 100 -9.99 3.61 -20.71
N SER A 101 -10.93 4.21 -19.97
CA SER A 101 -12.30 4.45 -20.45
C SER A 101 -12.34 5.34 -21.69
N LYS A 102 -11.45 6.34 -21.79
CA LYS A 102 -11.42 7.28 -22.93
C LYS A 102 -10.74 6.74 -24.17
N PHE A 103 -9.69 5.93 -24.03
CA PHE A 103 -8.77 5.63 -25.14
C PHE A 103 -8.81 4.18 -25.65
N ARG A 104 -9.67 3.30 -25.07
CA ARG A 104 -9.79 1.88 -25.47
C ARG A 104 -8.43 1.21 -25.72
N PHE A 105 -7.53 1.35 -24.76
CA PHE A 105 -6.15 0.88 -24.88
C PHE A 105 -6.06 -0.64 -25.00
N ASN A 106 -5.15 -1.11 -25.86
CA ASN A 106 -4.68 -2.50 -25.83
C ASN A 106 -3.91 -2.77 -24.53
N ALA A 107 -3.86 -4.03 -24.09
CA ALA A 107 -3.20 -4.43 -22.83
C ALA A 107 -1.75 -3.91 -22.71
N VAL A 108 -0.99 -3.92 -23.82
CA VAL A 108 0.38 -3.40 -23.89
C VAL A 108 0.44 -1.90 -23.60
N SER A 109 -0.47 -1.11 -24.18
CA SER A 109 -0.54 0.34 -23.94
C SER A 109 -0.92 0.65 -22.49
N MET A 110 -1.81 -0.14 -21.90
CA MET A 110 -2.19 0.00 -20.50
C MET A 110 -1.02 -0.25 -19.55
N ILE A 111 -0.18 -1.25 -19.84
CA ILE A 111 1.05 -1.51 -19.08
C ILE A 111 2.03 -0.35 -19.23
N LEU A 112 2.25 0.17 -20.44
CA LEU A 112 3.18 1.27 -20.68
C LEU A 112 2.77 2.56 -19.96
N VAL A 113 1.47 2.88 -19.96
CA VAL A 113 0.92 4.02 -19.21
C VAL A 113 1.11 3.82 -17.71
N GLY A 114 0.86 2.60 -17.20
CA GLY A 114 1.09 2.25 -15.80
C GLY A 114 2.55 2.48 -15.39
N VAL A 115 3.50 1.92 -16.14
CA VAL A 115 4.94 2.10 -15.90
C VAL A 115 5.34 3.58 -15.96
N ALA A 116 4.86 4.33 -16.97
CA ALA A 116 5.15 5.75 -17.08
C ALA A 116 4.64 6.54 -15.86
N LEU A 117 3.40 6.27 -15.42
CA LEU A 117 2.83 6.89 -14.23
C LEU A 117 3.60 6.50 -12.96
N PHE A 118 3.99 5.23 -12.83
CA PHE A 118 4.81 4.75 -11.72
C PHE A 118 6.13 5.51 -11.63
N VAL A 119 6.87 5.65 -12.74
CA VAL A 119 8.15 6.37 -12.75
C VAL A 119 7.96 7.85 -12.41
N LEU A 120 6.92 8.49 -12.97
CA LEU A 120 6.61 9.90 -12.66
C LEU A 120 6.31 10.10 -11.17
N LEU A 121 5.46 9.25 -10.58
CA LEU A 121 5.11 9.35 -9.16
C LEU A 121 6.30 9.05 -8.26
N ASN A 122 7.16 8.08 -8.61
CA ASN A 122 8.37 7.82 -7.85
C ASN A 122 9.35 9.00 -7.90
N GLY A 123 9.50 9.66 -9.05
CA GLY A 123 10.31 10.87 -9.13
C GLY A 123 9.80 12.00 -8.23
N VAL A 124 8.48 12.21 -8.17
CA VAL A 124 7.87 13.17 -7.24
C VAL A 124 8.09 12.77 -5.78
N LEU A 125 7.92 11.47 -5.47
CA LEU A 125 8.16 10.94 -4.13
C LEU A 125 9.61 11.20 -3.69
N GLU A 126 10.59 10.92 -4.55
CA GLU A 126 12.00 11.07 -4.25
C GLU A 126 12.33 12.53 -3.89
N ILE A 127 11.84 13.49 -4.69
CA ILE A 127 11.98 14.92 -4.41
C ILE A 127 11.39 15.28 -3.04
N LEU A 128 10.16 14.82 -2.73
CA LEU A 128 9.50 15.12 -1.46
C LEU A 128 10.23 14.49 -0.27
N THR A 129 10.73 13.27 -0.42
CA THR A 129 11.46 12.59 0.67
C THR A 129 12.84 13.17 0.92
N GLN A 130 13.49 13.72 -0.11
CA GLN A 130 14.80 14.33 0.02
C GLN A 130 14.75 15.70 0.73
N THR A 131 13.56 16.31 0.78
CA THR A 131 13.33 17.57 1.51
C THR A 131 12.98 17.40 3.00
N LEU A 132 12.74 16.17 3.46
CA LEU A 132 12.41 15.81 4.85
C LEU A 132 13.65 15.28 5.59
#